data_AF-A0A4P7L247-F1
#
_entry.id   AF-A0A4P7L247-F1
#
_cell.length_a   1.000
_cell.length_b   1.000
_cell.length_c   1.000
_cell.angle_alpha   90.00
_cell.angle_beta   90.00
_cell.angle_gamma   90.00
#
_symmetry.space_group_name_H-M   'P 1'
#
loop_
_entity.id
_entity.type
_entity.pdbx_description
1 polymer ?
#
loop_
_entity_poly.entity_id
_entity_poly.type
_entity_poly.pdbx_seq_one_letter_code
_entity_poly.pdbx_strand_id
1 'polypeptide(L)'
;MIKPTFEGFLDFVRNIMKVPESAISDDDPALKFCYDTALEFIPKYLGLEFLPHIYVTTVYNCAASFLINYAQDTPPDTYWSDIRKSLGIGTPSYGITNSAADQGTSGSIVISQALSNLSLADLMLMKDPYGRQVVAILMEMGPLWGLTK
;
A
#
# COMPACT_ATOMS: atom_id res chain seq x y z
N MET A 1 18.53 15.83 6.96
CA MET A 1 17.31 15.02 7.19
C MET A 1 17.02 14.28 5.91
N ILE A 2 16.96 12.95 5.95
CA ILE A 2 16.67 12.14 4.77
C ILE A 2 15.19 12.34 4.41
N LYS A 3 14.92 12.61 3.14
CA LYS A 3 13.57 12.79 2.61
C LYS A 3 13.37 11.81 1.46
N PRO A 4 12.15 11.29 1.25
CA PRO A 4 11.87 10.48 0.08
C PRO A 4 12.13 11.32 -1.17
N THR A 5 12.77 10.74 -2.17
CA THR A 5 12.98 11.35 -3.50
C THR A 5 12.37 10.47 -4.57
N PHE A 6 12.12 11.04 -5.74
CA PHE A 6 11.61 10.25 -6.86
C PHE A 6 12.65 9.23 -7.34
N GLU A 7 13.93 9.63 -7.42
CA GLU A 7 15.03 8.74 -7.79
C GLU A 7 15.16 7.57 -6.80
N GLY A 8 15.02 7.84 -5.49
CA GLY A 8 15.04 6.79 -4.48
C GLY A 8 13.84 5.85 -4.57
N PHE A 9 12.70 6.33 -5.06
CA PHE A 9 11.55 5.47 -5.37
C PHE A 9 11.81 4.60 -6.60
N LEU A 10 12.44 5.13 -7.67
CA LEU A 10 12.86 4.31 -8.81
C LEU A 10 13.83 3.20 -8.38
N ASP A 11 14.82 3.53 -7.54
CA ASP A 11 15.73 2.55 -6.96
C ASP A 11 14.97 1.47 -6.17
N PHE A 12 13.93 1.85 -5.43
CA PHE A 12 13.08 0.91 -4.70
C PHE A 12 12.32 -0.04 -5.66
N VAL A 13 11.75 0.49 -6.74
CA VAL A 13 11.03 -0.30 -7.76
C VAL A 13 11.97 -1.33 -8.41
N ARG A 14 13.20 -0.94 -8.76
CA ARG A 14 14.15 -1.84 -9.42
C ARG A 14 14.82 -2.82 -8.45
N ASN A 15 15.25 -2.36 -7.29
CA ASN A 15 16.08 -3.15 -6.39
C ASN A 15 15.30 -3.92 -5.33
N ILE A 16 14.15 -3.41 -4.89
CA ILE A 16 13.32 -4.04 -3.86
C ILE A 16 12.13 -4.75 -4.48
N MET A 17 11.34 -4.06 -5.31
CA MET A 17 10.18 -4.68 -5.97
C MET A 17 10.58 -5.63 -7.10
N LYS A 18 11.81 -5.49 -7.63
CA LYS A 18 12.32 -6.26 -8.77
C LYS A 18 11.40 -6.17 -10.00
N VAL A 19 10.78 -5.00 -10.20
CA VAL A 19 9.98 -4.73 -11.40
C VAL A 19 10.93 -4.52 -12.59
N PRO A 20 10.82 -5.30 -13.67
CA PRO A 20 11.67 -5.13 -14.83
C PRO A 20 11.31 -3.86 -15.61
N GLU A 21 12.27 -3.26 -16.30
CA GLU A 21 12.02 -2.11 -17.19
C GLU A 21 11.07 -2.45 -18.35
N SER A 22 10.98 -3.73 -18.75
CA SER A 22 10.01 -4.16 -19.77
C SER A 22 8.56 -4.03 -19.29
N ALA A 23 8.30 -4.15 -17.99
CA ALA A 23 6.95 -4.01 -17.42
C ALA A 23 6.53 -2.56 -17.23
N ILE A 24 7.48 -1.66 -16.97
CA ILE A 24 7.29 -0.21 -16.92
C ILE A 24 8.65 0.47 -17.09
N SER A 25 8.74 1.43 -18.00
CA SER A 25 9.97 2.21 -18.21
C SER A 25 10.17 3.24 -17.08
N ASP A 26 11.41 3.63 -16.79
CA ASP A 26 11.74 4.61 -15.73
C ASP A 26 11.17 6.01 -16.00
N ASP A 27 10.87 6.33 -17.26
CA ASP A 27 10.26 7.59 -17.69
C ASP A 27 8.72 7.55 -17.71
N ASP A 28 8.10 6.42 -17.33
CA ASP A 28 6.64 6.29 -17.32
C ASP A 28 6.01 7.25 -16.28
N PRO A 29 5.07 8.11 -16.70
CA PRO A 29 4.43 9.09 -15.81
C PRO A 29 3.67 8.45 -14.64
N ALA A 30 3.25 7.19 -14.73
CA ALA A 30 2.59 6.47 -13.65
C ALA A 30 3.49 6.32 -12.42
N LEU A 31 4.80 6.18 -12.60
CA LEU A 31 5.76 6.11 -11.48
C LEU A 31 5.74 7.42 -10.68
N LYS A 32 5.78 8.56 -11.37
CA LYS A 32 5.76 9.88 -10.72
C LYS A 32 4.42 10.15 -10.06
N PHE A 33 3.32 9.79 -10.74
CA PHE A 33 1.98 9.90 -10.18
C PHE A 33 1.82 9.11 -8.88
N CYS A 34 2.25 7.84 -8.85
CA CYS A 34 2.14 6.99 -7.65
C CYS A 34 2.99 7.54 -6.50
N TYR A 35 4.19 8.03 -6.79
CA TYR A 35 5.06 8.66 -5.79
C TYR A 35 4.45 9.94 -5.21
N ASP A 36 3.94 10.84 -6.04
CA ASP A 36 3.32 12.09 -5.58
C ASP A 36 2.04 11.82 -4.77
N THR A 37 1.23 10.88 -5.23
CA THR A 37 0.02 10.45 -4.50
C THR A 37 0.38 9.87 -3.13
N ALA A 38 1.47 9.11 -3.02
CA ALA A 38 1.93 8.59 -1.73
C ALA A 38 2.43 9.70 -0.78
N LEU A 39 3.08 10.74 -1.30
CA LEU A 39 3.49 11.91 -0.51
C LEU A 39 2.30 12.72 0.05
N GLU A 40 1.17 12.71 -0.66
CA GLU A 40 -0.08 13.33 -0.23
C GLU A 40 -0.85 12.43 0.74
N PHE A 41 -0.87 11.13 0.48
CA PHE A 41 -1.58 10.15 1.29
C PHE A 41 -0.96 9.96 2.68
N ILE A 42 0.37 9.96 2.79
CA ILE A 42 1.05 9.81 4.08
C ILE A 42 1.05 11.15 4.86
N PRO A 43 0.39 11.23 6.03
CA PRO A 43 0.30 12.40 6.89
C PRO A 43 1.66 12.89 7.34
N LYS A 44 1.84 14.20 7.28
CA LYS A 44 3.07 14.91 7.66
C LYS A 44 2.96 15.61 9.03
N TYR A 45 1.88 15.38 9.76
CA TYR A 45 1.56 16.10 11.01
C TYR A 45 1.37 15.17 12.21
N LEU A 46 1.65 13.88 12.03
CA LEU A 46 1.49 12.86 13.06
C LEU A 46 2.85 12.40 13.63
N GLY A 47 3.92 13.16 13.37
CA GLY A 47 5.26 12.92 13.91
C GLY A 47 6.09 11.89 13.15
N LEU A 48 5.53 11.25 12.11
CA LEU A 48 6.26 10.33 11.24
C LEU A 48 7.41 11.05 10.52
N GLU A 49 7.22 12.32 10.20
CA GLU A 49 8.22 13.21 9.60
C GLU A 49 9.48 13.38 10.46
N PHE A 50 9.43 13.11 11.77
CA PHE A 50 10.59 13.12 12.67
C PHE A 50 11.35 11.79 12.69
N LEU A 51 10.81 10.74 12.07
CA LEU A 51 11.43 9.42 11.90
C LEU A 51 11.82 9.22 10.42
N PRO A 52 12.90 9.85 9.93
CA PRO A 52 13.14 10.04 8.51
C PRO A 52 13.24 8.72 7.71
N HIS A 53 13.84 7.68 8.30
CA HIS A 53 13.92 6.37 7.64
C HIS A 53 12.56 5.69 7.53
N ILE A 54 11.76 5.72 8.61
CA ILE A 54 10.43 5.11 8.64
C ILE A 54 9.53 5.86 7.66
N TYR A 55 9.55 7.20 7.66
CA TYR A 55 8.79 8.01 6.72
C TYR A 55 9.11 7.69 5.26
N VAL A 56 10.40 7.62 4.90
CA VAL A 56 10.84 7.28 3.53
C VAL A 56 10.33 5.91 3.12
N THR A 57 10.51 4.90 3.98
CA THR A 57 10.06 3.53 3.70
C THR A 57 8.54 3.45 3.59
N THR A 58 7.78 4.14 4.42
CA THR A 58 6.31 4.19 4.34
C THR A 58 5.84 4.82 3.03
N VAL A 59 6.45 5.93 2.60
CA VAL A 59 6.12 6.58 1.33
C VAL A 59 6.41 5.65 0.15
N TYR A 60 7.57 4.99 0.12
CA TYR A 60 7.92 4.07 -0.97
C TYR A 60 7.02 2.83 -1.01
N ASN A 61 6.67 2.26 0.16
CA ASN A 61 5.71 1.16 0.23
C ASN A 61 4.30 1.58 -0.23
N CYS A 62 3.87 2.79 0.11
CA CYS A 62 2.57 3.32 -0.32
C CYS A 62 2.55 3.54 -1.84
N ALA A 63 3.59 4.16 -2.39
CA ALA A 63 3.75 4.34 -3.84
C ALA A 63 3.83 3.01 -4.59
N ALA A 64 4.52 2.00 -4.03
CA ALA A 64 4.58 0.66 -4.58
C ALA A 64 3.21 -0.04 -4.62
N SER A 65 2.42 0.10 -3.55
CA SER A 65 1.05 -0.42 -3.51
C SER A 65 0.16 0.26 -4.55
N PHE A 66 0.24 1.59 -4.70
CA PHE A 66 -0.46 2.31 -5.76
C PHE A 66 -0.03 1.86 -7.15
N LEU A 67 1.26 1.62 -7.36
CA LEU A 67 1.78 1.11 -8.62
C LEU A 67 1.16 -0.25 -8.97
N ILE A 68 1.11 -1.19 -8.02
CA ILE A 68 0.47 -2.51 -8.22
C ILE A 68 -1.01 -2.36 -8.59
N ASN A 69 -1.72 -1.42 -7.97
CA ASN A 69 -3.15 -1.23 -8.19
C ASN A 69 -3.46 -0.50 -9.51
N TYR A 70 -2.66 0.46 -9.94
CA TYR A 70 -2.99 1.37 -11.04
C TYR A 70 -2.16 1.19 -12.31
N ALA A 71 -0.96 0.63 -12.23
CA ALA A 71 -0.12 0.43 -13.42
C ALA A 71 -0.80 -0.48 -14.43
N GLN A 72 -0.75 -0.06 -15.70
CA GLN A 72 -1.32 -0.80 -16.82
C GLN A 72 -0.26 -1.68 -17.46
N ASP A 73 -0.71 -2.82 -17.97
CA ASP A 73 0.13 -3.70 -18.78
C ASP A 73 0.45 -3.02 -20.13
N THR A 74 1.69 -3.17 -20.59
CA THR A 74 2.10 -2.75 -21.94
C THR A 74 2.10 -3.99 -22.83
N PRO A 75 1.16 -4.11 -23.79
CA PRO A 75 1.11 -5.29 -24.65
C PRO A 75 2.43 -5.51 -25.40
N PRO A 76 2.94 -6.77 -25.48
CA PRO A 76 2.28 -8.02 -25.13
C PRO A 76 2.45 -8.48 -23.66
N ASP A 77 3.16 -7.74 -22.81
CA ASP A 77 3.46 -8.14 -21.43
C ASP A 77 2.22 -8.05 -20.52
N THR A 78 2.10 -8.98 -19.56
CA THR A 78 0.97 -9.09 -18.61
C THR A 78 1.38 -8.96 -17.15
N TYR A 79 2.56 -8.38 -16.90
CA TYR A 79 3.21 -8.35 -15.59
C TYR A 79 2.29 -7.87 -14.45
N TRP A 80 1.63 -6.73 -14.63
CA TRP A 80 0.79 -6.12 -13.60
C TRP A 80 -0.51 -6.88 -13.38
N SER A 81 -1.14 -7.37 -14.46
CA SER A 81 -2.33 -8.21 -14.31
C SER A 81 -2.01 -9.54 -13.62
N ASP A 82 -0.85 -10.15 -13.88
CA ASP A 82 -0.47 -11.41 -13.24
C ASP A 82 -0.12 -11.23 -11.76
N ILE A 83 0.55 -10.15 -11.39
CA ILE A 83 0.75 -9.79 -9.98
C ILE A 83 -0.59 -9.55 -9.29
N ARG A 84 -1.49 -8.74 -9.87
CA ARG A 84 -2.81 -8.49 -9.27
C ARG A 84 -3.62 -9.77 -9.12
N LYS A 85 -3.61 -10.68 -10.11
CA LYS A 85 -4.23 -12.01 -10.00
C LYS A 85 -3.63 -12.82 -8.86
N SER A 86 -2.30 -12.87 -8.73
CA SER A 86 -1.63 -13.62 -7.66
C SER A 86 -1.96 -13.11 -6.25
N LEU A 87 -2.19 -11.79 -6.14
CA LEU A 87 -2.56 -11.12 -4.89
C LEU A 87 -4.08 -11.11 -4.64
N GLY A 88 -4.90 -11.61 -5.58
CA GLY A 88 -6.36 -11.57 -5.50
C GLY A 88 -6.94 -10.15 -5.53
N ILE A 89 -6.22 -9.22 -6.17
CA ILE A 89 -6.64 -7.82 -6.38
C ILE A 89 -7.52 -7.79 -7.63
N GLY A 90 -8.77 -7.35 -7.49
CA GLY A 90 -9.76 -7.29 -8.58
C GLY A 90 -10.66 -8.52 -8.71
N THR A 91 -10.41 -9.61 -7.96
CA THR A 91 -11.43 -10.64 -7.73
C THR A 91 -12.41 -10.16 -6.65
N PRO A 92 -13.71 -9.98 -6.94
CA PRO A 92 -14.69 -9.78 -5.88
C PRO A 92 -14.67 -11.03 -5.00
N SER A 93 -14.27 -10.88 -3.75
CA SER A 93 -14.43 -11.94 -2.76
C SER A 93 -15.92 -12.12 -2.50
N TYR A 94 -16.60 -12.95 -3.29
CA TYR A 94 -17.88 -13.57 -2.91
C TYR A 94 -17.60 -14.59 -1.79
N GLY A 95 -17.17 -14.07 -0.64
CA GLY A 95 -16.88 -14.81 0.58
C GLY A 95 -17.89 -14.47 1.67
N ILE A 96 -19.17 -14.44 1.32
CA ILE A 96 -20.27 -14.58 2.29
C ILE A 96 -20.93 -15.94 2.05
N THR A 97 -20.13 -17.00 2.12
CA THR A 97 -20.67 -18.35 2.34
C THR A 97 -20.47 -18.68 3.80
N ASN A 98 -21.49 -18.28 4.55
CA ASN A 98 -21.86 -18.69 5.90
C ASN A 98 -21.39 -20.12 6.23
N SER A 99 -20.36 -20.28 7.08
CA SER A 99 -20.12 -21.43 8.00
C SER A 99 -18.72 -21.37 8.62
N ALA A 100 -18.61 -20.75 9.81
CA ALA A 100 -17.78 -21.21 10.92
C ALA A 100 -17.92 -20.21 12.07
N ALA A 101 -19.08 -20.25 12.73
CA ALA A 101 -19.16 -19.84 14.12
C ALA A 101 -18.51 -20.96 14.95
N ASP A 102 -17.37 -20.71 15.58
CA ASP A 102 -17.06 -21.31 16.87
C ASP A 102 -16.12 -20.41 17.69
N GLN A 103 -16.36 -20.43 18.99
CA GLN A 103 -15.98 -19.50 20.05
C GLN A 103 -14.50 -19.59 20.45
N GLY A 104 -13.91 -18.43 20.73
CA GLY A 104 -12.58 -18.27 21.35
C GLY A 104 -11.62 -17.52 20.41
N THR A 105 -11.03 -16.39 20.74
CA THR A 105 -10.62 -15.86 22.05
C THR A 105 -10.43 -14.35 21.87
N SER A 106 -10.65 -13.59 22.94
CA SER A 106 -10.70 -12.14 23.17
C SER A 106 -9.69 -11.17 22.47
N GLY A 107 -8.97 -11.56 21.42
CA GLY A 107 -8.15 -10.68 20.59
C GLY A 107 -8.89 -10.01 19.41
N SER A 108 -10.06 -10.52 19.02
CA SER A 108 -10.79 -10.07 17.82
C SER A 108 -11.45 -8.70 17.94
N ILE A 109 -11.72 -8.21 19.17
CA ILE A 109 -12.43 -6.93 19.39
C ILE A 109 -11.50 -5.72 19.14
N VAL A 110 -10.20 -5.84 19.42
CA VAL A 110 -9.25 -4.72 19.30
C VAL A 110 -8.92 -4.43 17.82
N ILE A 111 -8.79 -5.49 17.02
CA ILE A 111 -8.60 -5.40 15.57
C ILE A 111 -9.87 -4.82 14.91
N SER A 112 -11.06 -5.17 15.40
CA SER A 112 -12.33 -4.69 14.85
C SER A 112 -12.47 -3.16 14.87
N GLN A 113 -12.05 -2.46 15.94
CA GLN A 113 -12.12 -1.00 15.97
C GLN A 113 -11.05 -0.31 15.10
N ALA A 114 -9.85 -0.89 15.01
CA ALA A 114 -8.80 -0.39 14.11
C ALA A 114 -9.18 -0.59 12.62
N LEU A 115 -9.85 -1.70 12.29
CA LEU A 115 -10.35 -2.00 10.96
C LEU A 115 -11.65 -1.24 10.60
N SER A 116 -12.48 -0.87 11.59
CA SER A 116 -13.76 -0.18 11.36
C SER A 116 -13.61 1.26 10.84
N ASN A 117 -12.44 1.87 11.03
CA ASN A 117 -12.12 3.22 10.53
C ASN A 117 -11.33 3.20 9.21
N LEU A 118 -11.11 2.03 8.61
CA LEU A 118 -10.39 1.92 7.35
C LEU A 118 -11.27 2.37 6.18
N SER A 119 -10.74 3.31 5.39
CA SER A 119 -11.34 3.70 4.12
C SER A 119 -11.25 2.56 3.09
N LEU A 120 -12.01 2.63 2.01
CA LEU A 120 -11.89 1.67 0.91
C LEU A 120 -10.45 1.61 0.35
N ALA A 121 -9.72 2.72 0.38
CA ALA A 121 -8.32 2.77 -0.01
C ALA A 121 -7.44 1.92 0.92
N ASP A 122 -7.68 1.97 2.23
CA ASP A 122 -6.93 1.15 3.20
C ASP A 122 -7.22 -0.35 3.05
N LEU A 123 -8.45 -0.72 2.69
CA LEU A 123 -8.80 -2.11 2.35
C LEU A 123 -8.07 -2.61 1.11
N MET A 124 -7.76 -1.72 0.16
CA MET A 124 -6.93 -2.06 -1.02
C MET A 124 -5.46 -2.19 -0.64
N LEU A 125 -4.93 -1.33 0.23
CA LEU A 125 -3.55 -1.41 0.74
C LEU A 125 -3.31 -2.75 1.49
N MET A 126 -4.29 -3.30 2.20
CA MET A 126 -4.13 -4.59 2.88
C MET A 126 -3.96 -5.81 1.95
N LYS A 127 -4.24 -5.67 0.64
CA LYS A 127 -4.19 -6.80 -0.29
C LYS A 127 -2.78 -7.12 -0.78
N ASP A 128 -1.90 -6.13 -0.89
CA ASP A 128 -0.53 -6.31 -1.33
C ASP A 128 0.47 -6.21 -0.15
N PRO A 129 1.67 -6.82 -0.26
CA PRO A 129 2.63 -6.84 0.83
C PRO A 129 3.17 -5.46 1.23
N TYR A 130 3.22 -4.49 0.30
CA TYR A 130 3.73 -3.15 0.58
C TYR A 130 2.69 -2.32 1.34
N GLY A 131 1.45 -2.33 0.88
CA GLY A 131 0.35 -1.65 1.54
C GLY A 131 0.08 -2.19 2.95
N ARG A 132 0.30 -3.48 3.21
CA ARG A 132 0.25 -4.04 4.59
C ARG A 132 1.27 -3.41 5.53
N GLN A 133 2.50 -3.14 5.06
CA GLN A 133 3.51 -2.47 5.87
C GLN A 133 3.13 -1.03 6.16
N VAL A 134 2.52 -0.34 5.19
CA VAL A 134 1.96 1.00 5.37
C VAL A 134 0.91 0.97 6.48
N VAL A 135 -0.11 0.11 6.34
CA VAL A 135 -1.19 -0.01 7.35
C VAL A 135 -0.64 -0.33 8.74
N ALA A 136 0.37 -1.21 8.86
CA ALA A 136 0.98 -1.55 10.15
C ALA A 136 1.60 -0.32 10.84
N ILE A 137 2.36 0.49 10.10
CA ILE A 137 2.99 1.72 10.62
C ILE A 137 1.92 2.74 11.02
N LEU A 138 0.88 2.89 10.20
CA LEU A 138 -0.20 3.83 10.46
C LEU A 138 -1.07 3.43 11.65
N MET A 139 -1.28 2.11 11.85
CA MET A 139 -1.94 1.58 13.04
C MET A 139 -1.11 1.79 14.31
N GLU A 140 0.23 1.69 14.23
CA GLU A 140 1.13 1.97 15.35
C GLU A 140 1.08 3.45 15.77
N MET A 141 0.82 4.36 14.83
CA MET A 141 0.65 5.80 15.10
C MET A 141 -0.66 6.16 15.82
N GLY A 142 -1.57 5.20 16.00
CA GLY A 142 -2.79 5.35 16.80
C GLY A 142 -4.00 5.93 16.04
N PRO A 143 -5.14 6.13 16.72
CA PRO A 143 -6.47 6.38 16.11
C PRO A 143 -6.62 7.72 15.36
N LEU A 144 -5.58 8.55 15.28
CA LEU A 144 -5.58 9.80 14.53
C LEU A 144 -5.60 9.59 13.01
N TRP A 145 -5.27 8.39 12.53
CA TRP A 145 -5.29 8.04 11.09
C TRP A 145 -6.69 8.18 10.45
N GLY A 146 -7.76 7.95 11.20
CA GLY A 146 -9.14 8.03 10.71
C GLY A 146 -9.86 9.36 10.97
N LEU A 147 -9.18 10.35 11.54
CA LEU A 147 -9.80 11.59 12.01
C LEU A 147 -9.52 12.82 11.13
N THR A 148 -8.89 12.66 9.97
CA THR A 148 -8.71 13.78 9.02
C THR A 148 -10.02 14.13 8.31
N LYS A 149 -10.84 14.95 8.98
CA LYS A 149 -11.68 15.97 8.37
C LYS A 149 -11.32 17.32 8.96
#